data_AF-K2NTX2-F1
#
_entry.id   AF-K2NTX2-F1
#
_cell.length_a   1.000
_cell.length_b   1.000
_cell.length_c   1.000
_cell.angle_alpha   90.00
_cell.angle_beta   90.00
_cell.angle_gamma   90.00
#
_symmetry.space_group_name_H-M   'P 1'
#
loop_
_entity.id
_entity.type
_entity.pdbx_description
1 polymer ?
#
loop_
_entity_poly.entity_id
_entity_poly.type
_entity_poly.pdbx_seq_one_letter_code
_entity_poly.pdbx_strand_id
1 'polypeptide(L)'
;MAADLGSEVLLLLRVAMTDNEPGERERAVLYRVAQRLQHDTSEEVDELVAAACSFGAEIGPIPTRLLLQSAGTVRGLALAHLVGEIAASDVDLAPRRARLMARVADILDINPDDLVMPTPQ
;
A
#
# COMPACT_ATOMS: atom_id res chain seq x y z
N MET A 1 9.01 17.11 4.60
CA MET A 1 8.32 16.24 5.56
C MET A 1 8.72 14.81 5.23
N ALA A 2 9.31 14.09 6.16
CA ALA A 2 9.46 12.64 5.99
C ALA A 2 8.06 12.04 6.06
N ALA A 3 7.63 11.33 5.02
CA ALA A 3 6.36 10.62 5.06
C ALA A 3 6.46 9.49 6.10
N ASP A 4 5.42 9.33 6.90
CA ASP A 4 5.32 8.25 7.86
C ASP A 4 5.14 6.91 7.12
N LEU A 5 5.73 5.83 7.64
CA LEU A 5 5.73 4.52 6.98
C LEU A 5 4.30 3.99 6.80
N GLY A 6 3.38 4.29 7.72
CA GLY A 6 1.98 3.91 7.61
C GLY A 6 1.29 4.60 6.42
N SER A 7 1.56 5.90 6.22
CA SER A 7 1.00 6.66 5.09
C SER A 7 1.52 6.15 3.73
N GLU A 8 2.79 5.76 3.65
CA GLU A 8 3.38 5.18 2.44
C GLU A 8 2.81 3.79 2.14
N VAL A 9 2.61 2.94 3.16
CA VAL A 9 1.97 1.63 3.01
C VAL A 9 0.55 1.78 2.48
N LEU A 10 -0.23 2.72 3.04
CA LEU A 10 -1.60 2.96 2.62
C LEU A 10 -1.65 3.44 1.16
N LEU A 11 -0.73 4.33 0.78
CA LEU A 11 -0.61 4.81 -0.58
C LEU A 11 -0.21 3.69 -1.56
N LEU A 12 0.80 2.91 -1.22
CA LEU A 12 1.24 1.77 -2.03
C LEU A 12 0.09 0.78 -2.23
N LEU A 13 -0.65 0.46 -1.17
CA LEU A 13 -1.81 -0.42 -1.23
C LEU A 13 -2.90 0.16 -2.15
N ARG A 14 -3.19 1.45 -2.02
CA ARG A 14 -4.15 2.17 -2.88
C ARG A 14 -3.82 2.01 -4.37
N VAL A 15 -2.56 2.20 -4.74
CA VAL A 15 -2.10 2.11 -6.14
C VAL A 15 -2.01 0.66 -6.60
N ALA A 16 -1.65 -0.26 -5.71
CA ALA A 16 -1.55 -1.68 -6.01
C ALA A 16 -2.91 -2.36 -6.22
N MET A 17 -3.98 -1.86 -5.58
CA MET A 17 -5.34 -2.39 -5.75
C MET A 17 -5.98 -1.99 -7.08
N THR A 18 -5.77 -0.76 -7.55
CA THR A 18 -6.37 -0.25 -8.78
C THR A 18 -5.65 0.98 -9.33
N ASP A 19 -5.48 1.05 -10.65
CA ASP A 19 -4.94 2.22 -11.34
C ASP A 19 -6.00 3.35 -11.50
N ASN A 20 -7.29 3.04 -11.31
CA ASN A 20 -8.40 3.99 -11.36
C ASN A 20 -8.74 4.54 -9.97
N GLU A 21 -9.71 5.44 -9.86
CA GLU A 21 -10.29 5.87 -8.57
C GLU A 21 -10.80 4.65 -7.77
N PRO A 22 -10.58 4.58 -6.43
CA PRO A 22 -10.96 3.40 -5.65
C PRO A 22 -12.48 3.39 -5.45
N GLY A 23 -13.10 2.23 -5.71
CA GLY A 23 -14.51 2.00 -5.45
C GLY A 23 -14.77 1.74 -3.96
N GLU A 24 -16.01 1.41 -3.64
CA GLU A 24 -16.44 1.18 -2.24
C GLU A 24 -15.63 0.08 -1.56
N ARG A 25 -15.32 -1.01 -2.29
CA ARG A 25 -14.53 -2.12 -1.75
C ARG A 25 -13.10 -1.71 -1.44
N GLU A 26 -12.42 -1.03 -2.36
CA GLU A 26 -11.05 -0.57 -2.14
C GLU A 26 -11.01 0.45 -1.00
N ARG A 27 -11.98 1.36 -0.92
CA ARG A 27 -12.08 2.31 0.20
C ARG A 27 -12.30 1.61 1.53
N ALA A 28 -13.15 0.59 1.60
CA ALA A 28 -13.35 -0.19 2.81
C ALA A 28 -12.07 -0.91 3.28
N VAL A 29 -11.27 -1.41 2.33
CA VAL A 29 -9.94 -1.97 2.63
C VAL A 29 -9.01 -0.89 3.17
N LEU A 30 -8.91 0.27 2.50
CA LEU A 30 -8.05 1.37 2.95
C LEU A 30 -8.43 1.83 4.36
N TYR A 31 -9.72 1.91 4.68
CA TYR A 31 -10.18 2.22 6.03
C TYR A 31 -9.72 1.22 7.08
N ARG A 32 -9.91 -0.09 6.85
CA ARG A 32 -9.47 -1.12 7.80
C ARG A 32 -7.96 -1.12 8.00
N VAL A 33 -7.22 -0.90 6.92
CA VAL A 33 -5.75 -0.84 6.96
C VAL A 33 -5.27 0.41 7.67
N ALA A 34 -5.86 1.58 7.39
CA ALA A 34 -5.54 2.83 8.07
C ALA A 34 -5.81 2.74 9.58
N GLN A 35 -6.95 2.16 9.99
CA GLN A 35 -7.26 1.91 11.41
C GLN A 35 -6.27 0.96 12.10
N ARG A 36 -5.65 0.05 11.35
CA ARG A 36 -4.64 -0.88 11.87
C ARG A 36 -3.26 -0.24 11.99
N LEU A 37 -2.94 0.68 11.08
CA LEU A 37 -1.64 1.35 11.02
C LEU A 37 -1.54 2.55 11.98
N GLN A 38 -2.67 3.21 12.23
CA GLN A 38 -2.78 4.33 13.16
C GLN A 38 -3.11 3.83 14.57
N HIS A 39 -2.63 4.54 15.59
CA HIS A 39 -3.09 4.38 16.98
C HIS A 39 -4.11 5.45 17.39
N ASP A 40 -4.53 6.29 16.44
CA ASP A 40 -5.22 7.56 16.68
C ASP A 40 -6.75 7.51 16.45
N THR A 41 -7.36 8.70 16.46
CA THR A 41 -8.81 8.90 16.42
C THR A 41 -9.43 8.64 15.05
N SER A 42 -10.75 8.43 15.00
CA SER A 42 -11.49 8.17 13.77
C SER A 42 -11.34 9.29 12.72
N GLU A 43 -11.20 10.55 13.14
CA GLU A 43 -11.10 11.71 12.25
C GLU A 43 -9.78 11.70 11.45
N GLU A 44 -8.68 11.33 12.11
CA GLU A 44 -7.36 11.22 11.47
C GLU A 44 -7.29 10.06 10.47
N VAL A 45 -8.04 8.98 10.73
CA VAL A 45 -8.19 7.87 9.78
C VAL A 45 -8.94 8.34 8.53
N ASP A 46 -10.04 9.09 8.68
CA ASP A 46 -10.82 9.61 7.57
C ASP A 46 -9.97 10.54 6.68
N GLU A 47 -9.22 11.46 7.28
CA GLU A 47 -8.31 12.36 6.57
C GLU A 47 -7.20 11.62 5.81
N LEU A 48 -6.58 10.62 6.47
CA LEU A 48 -5.52 9.82 5.86
C LEU A 48 -6.05 9.02 4.66
N VAL A 49 -7.23 8.40 4.79
CA VAL A 49 -7.85 7.66 3.68
C VAL A 49 -8.26 8.60 2.55
N ALA A 50 -8.81 9.78 2.87
CA ALA A 50 -9.13 10.80 1.88
C ALA A 50 -7.89 11.25 1.10
N ALA A 51 -6.78 11.52 1.79
CA ALA A 51 -5.51 11.87 1.18
C ALA A 51 -4.95 10.75 0.29
N ALA A 52 -5.05 9.48 0.73
CA ALA A 52 -4.65 8.35 -0.10
C ALA A 52 -5.53 8.20 -1.34
N CYS A 53 -6.85 8.44 -1.22
CA CYS A 53 -7.79 8.32 -2.34
C CYS A 53 -7.63 9.44 -3.38
N SER A 54 -7.30 10.66 -2.95
CA SER A 54 -7.01 11.78 -3.85
C SER A 54 -5.64 11.64 -4.52
N PHE A 55 -4.75 10.81 -3.96
CA PHE A 55 -3.44 10.56 -4.52
C PHE A 55 -3.53 9.93 -5.92
N GLY A 56 -2.78 10.51 -6.87
CA GLY A 56 -2.79 10.09 -8.27
C GLY A 56 -3.95 10.67 -9.11
N ALA A 57 -4.96 11.30 -8.50
CA ALA A 57 -6.00 12.03 -9.24
C ALA A 57 -5.43 13.29 -9.93
N GLU A 58 -4.49 13.97 -9.28
CA GLU A 58 -3.89 15.20 -9.80
C GLU A 58 -2.67 14.96 -10.71
N ILE A 59 -1.86 13.94 -10.42
CA ILE A 59 -0.57 13.70 -11.08
C ILE A 59 -0.51 12.41 -11.91
N GLY A 60 -1.53 11.55 -11.83
CA GLY A 60 -1.60 10.29 -12.55
C GLY A 60 -0.73 9.16 -11.98
N PRO A 61 -0.88 7.93 -12.51
CA PRO A 61 -0.29 6.72 -11.95
C PRO A 61 1.24 6.61 -12.16
N ILE A 62 1.79 7.19 -13.23
CA ILE A 62 3.23 7.09 -13.54
C ILE A 62 4.08 7.93 -12.56
N PRO A 63 3.79 9.23 -12.34
CA PRO A 63 4.53 10.03 -11.34
C PRO A 63 4.40 9.48 -9.92
N THR A 64 3.24 8.89 -9.61
CA THR A 64 3.00 8.20 -8.33
C THR A 64 3.98 7.04 -8.09
N ARG A 65 4.25 6.22 -9.11
CA ARG A 65 5.23 5.12 -9.00
C ARG A 65 6.64 5.65 -8.81
N LEU A 66 7.03 6.68 -9.58
CA LEU A 66 8.36 7.28 -9.46
C LEU A 66 8.62 7.84 -8.05
N LEU A 67 7.59 8.42 -7.42
CA LEU A 67 7.69 8.87 -6.02
C LEU A 67 7.93 7.71 -5.06
N LEU A 68 7.20 6.60 -5.20
CA LEU A 68 7.38 5.40 -4.36
C LEU A 68 8.76 4.75 -4.59
N GLN A 69 9.27 4.76 -5.82
CA GLN A 69 10.60 4.24 -6.15
C GLN A 69 11.74 5.11 -5.61
N SER A 70 11.51 6.43 -5.48
CA SER A 70 12.52 7.38 -4.98
C SER A 70 12.93 7.14 -3.52
N ALA A 71 12.15 6.35 -2.79
CA ALA A 71 12.43 5.93 -1.42
C ALA A 71 13.67 5.01 -1.28
N GLY A 72 14.11 4.36 -2.38
CA GLY A 72 15.25 3.45 -2.41
C GLY A 72 14.92 2.02 -1.97
N THR A 73 15.79 1.06 -2.35
CA THR A 73 15.55 -0.39 -2.24
C THR A 73 15.21 -0.86 -0.82
N VAL A 74 15.94 -0.39 0.20
CA VAL A 74 15.71 -0.81 1.60
C VAL A 74 14.31 -0.42 2.07
N ARG A 75 13.88 0.82 1.75
CA ARG A 75 12.56 1.31 2.14
C ARG A 75 11.47 0.62 1.33
N GLY A 76 11.69 0.39 0.04
CA GLY A 76 10.80 -0.39 -0.82
C GLY A 76 10.56 -1.80 -0.28
N LEU A 77 11.61 -2.52 0.13
CA LEU A 77 11.48 -3.85 0.74
C LEU A 77 10.68 -3.82 2.04
N ALA A 78 10.89 -2.81 2.90
CA ALA A 78 10.12 -2.64 4.12
C ALA A 78 8.62 -2.40 3.82
N LEU A 79 8.31 -1.55 2.84
CA LEU A 79 6.93 -1.30 2.40
C LEU A 79 6.29 -2.57 1.85
N ALA A 80 7.00 -3.32 1.01
CA ALA A 80 6.50 -4.55 0.42
C ALA A 80 6.21 -5.62 1.48
N HIS A 81 7.08 -5.79 2.48
CA HIS A 81 6.84 -6.71 3.60
C HIS A 81 5.59 -6.32 4.39
N LEU A 82 5.44 -5.04 4.75
CA LEU A 82 4.27 -4.57 5.50
C LEU A 82 2.96 -4.78 4.71
N VAL A 83 2.95 -4.48 3.40
CA VAL A 83 1.79 -4.77 2.55
C VAL A 83 1.51 -6.27 2.51
N GLY A 84 2.55 -7.11 2.45
CA GLY A 84 2.42 -8.57 2.48
C GLY A 84 1.76 -9.09 3.77
N GLU A 85 2.16 -8.58 4.93
CA GLU A 85 1.58 -8.92 6.24
C GLU A 85 0.13 -8.45 6.37
N ILE A 86 -0.16 -7.23 5.93
CA ILE A 86 -1.52 -6.68 5.91
C ILE A 86 -2.40 -7.52 4.98
N ALA A 87 -1.93 -7.81 3.78
CA ALA A 87 -2.68 -8.58 2.80
C ALA A 87 -2.92 -10.03 3.24
N ALA A 88 -2.02 -10.60 4.06
CA ALA A 88 -2.22 -11.93 4.63
C ALA A 88 -3.34 -11.99 5.68
N SER A 89 -3.62 -10.88 6.36
CA SER A 89 -4.56 -10.81 7.48
C SER A 89 -5.89 -10.10 7.15
N ASP A 90 -5.97 -9.37 6.04
CA ASP A 90 -7.21 -8.75 5.58
C ASP A 90 -8.06 -9.71 4.73
N VAL A 91 -9.35 -9.79 5.05
CA VAL A 91 -10.33 -10.71 4.44
C VAL A 91 -10.54 -10.48 2.94
N ASP A 92 -10.38 -9.24 2.45
CA ASP A 92 -10.55 -8.91 1.04
C ASP A 92 -9.26 -9.03 0.25
N LEU A 93 -8.11 -8.83 0.90
CA LEU A 93 -6.80 -8.91 0.28
C LEU A 93 -6.26 -10.34 0.21
N ALA A 94 -6.48 -11.16 1.24
CA ALA A 94 -5.89 -12.51 1.34
C ALA A 94 -6.18 -13.39 0.11
N PRO A 95 -7.41 -13.44 -0.44
CA PRO A 95 -7.69 -14.23 -1.65
C PRO A 95 -6.95 -13.77 -2.91
N ARG A 96 -6.46 -12.52 -2.93
CA ARG A 96 -5.79 -11.89 -4.07
C ARG A 96 -4.33 -11.54 -3.78
N ARG A 97 -3.79 -11.99 -2.64
CA ARG A 97 -2.48 -11.59 -2.12
C ARG A 97 -1.36 -11.78 -3.14
N ALA A 98 -1.32 -12.91 -3.85
CA ALA A 98 -0.29 -13.16 -4.86
C ALA A 98 -0.30 -12.11 -5.98
N ARG A 99 -1.48 -11.77 -6.50
CA ARG A 99 -1.63 -10.74 -7.54
C ARG A 99 -1.28 -9.35 -7.03
N LEU A 100 -1.70 -9.04 -5.79
CA LEU A 100 -1.37 -7.77 -5.14
C LEU A 100 0.15 -7.62 -4.97
N MET A 101 0.83 -8.64 -4.45
CA MET A 101 2.27 -8.59 -4.23
C MET A 101 3.07 -8.50 -5.52
N ALA A 102 2.64 -9.17 -6.60
CA ALA A 102 3.23 -8.98 -7.92
C ALA A 102 3.11 -7.52 -8.40
N ARG A 103 1.99 -6.86 -8.12
CA ARG A 103 1.79 -5.45 -8.46
C ARG A 103 2.63 -4.52 -7.59
N VAL A 104 2.81 -4.84 -6.31
CA VAL A 104 3.69 -4.10 -5.40
C VAL A 104 5.15 -4.18 -5.88
N ALA A 105 5.62 -5.36 -6.24
CA ALA A 105 6.97 -5.55 -6.80
C ALA A 105 7.18 -4.71 -8.06
N ASP A 106 6.21 -4.72 -8.98
CA ASP A 106 6.19 -3.90 -10.21
C ASP A 106 6.22 -2.38 -9.91
N ILE A 107 5.43 -1.92 -8.93
CA ILE A 107 5.39 -0.49 -8.56
C ILE A 107 6.73 -0.05 -7.97
N LEU A 108 7.32 -0.87 -7.11
CA LEU A 108 8.55 -0.53 -6.39
C LEU A 108 9.83 -0.84 -7.18
N ASP A 109 9.72 -1.46 -8.36
CA ASP A 109 10.85 -1.95 -9.16
C ASP A 109 11.76 -2.91 -8.36
N ILE A 110 11.13 -3.85 -7.64
CA ILE A 110 11.80 -4.85 -6.81
C ILE A 110 11.67 -6.21 -7.48
N ASN A 111 12.74 -7.01 -7.46
CA ASN A 111 12.68 -8.39 -7.93
C ASN A 111 11.76 -9.20 -6.98
N PRO A 112 10.73 -9.89 -7.49
CA PRO A 112 9.87 -10.75 -6.67
C PRO A 112 10.62 -11.77 -5.81
N ASP A 113 11.80 -12.22 -6.24
CA ASP A 113 12.65 -13.14 -5.47
C ASP A 113 13.20 -12.49 -4.18
N ASP A 114 13.32 -11.16 -4.15
CA ASP A 114 13.73 -10.41 -2.95
C ASP A 114 12.59 -10.29 -1.93
N LEU A 115 11.35 -10.60 -2.34
CA LEU A 115 10.16 -10.60 -1.50
C LEU A 115 9.86 -11.98 -0.89
N VAL A 116 10.74 -12.97 -1.08
CA VAL A 116 10.62 -14.28 -0.45
C VAL A 116 10.73 -14.10 1.06
N MET A 117 9.56 -13.91 1.68
CA MET A 117 9.43 -13.93 3.12
C MET A 117 9.80 -15.34 3.60
N PRO A 118 10.64 -15.48 4.64
CA PRO A 118 10.89 -16.78 5.23
C PRO A 118 9.54 -17.38 5.62
N THR A 119 9.25 -18.58 5.09
CA THR A 119 8.13 -19.36 5.57
C THR A 119 8.33 -19.58 7.07
N PRO A 120 7.36 -19.23 7.93
CA PRO A 120 7.46 -19.61 9.34
C PRO A 120 7.58 -21.14 9.38
N GLN A 121 8.68 -21.63 9.97
CA GLN A 121 8.89 -23.04 10.26
C GLN A 121 7.93 -23.51 11.36
#